data_AF-A0A2S6WAM1-F1
#
_entry.id   AF-A0A2S6WAM1-F1
#
_cell.length_a   1.000
_cell.length_b   1.000
_cell.length_c   1.000
_cell.angle_alpha   90.00
_cell.angle_beta   90.00
_cell.angle_gamma   90.00
#
_symmetry.space_group_name_H-M   'P 1'
#
loop_
_entity.id
_entity.type
_entity.pdbx_description
1 polymer ?
#
loop_
_entity_poly.entity_id
_entity_poly.type
_entity_poly.pdbx_seq_one_letter_code
_entity_poly.pdbx_strand_id
1 'polypeptide(L)'
;MAPRKLDLSGNRYGALVVVAQAHTHSRPGGDVVTYWRCDCDCGRTVDVPGPSLRRKNNPTVTCGDRGAHRSGKAHPMFGKLREESGNWKGDAVAYTTAHARVKAEHGPASGWRCACGCGRQAAEWAYLGTDPKPKVSTHADSKGSLYSTDPEHYAPLAKPCHRSFDVWQAQRHTGVPIGLVIAEALAA
;
A
#
# COMPACT_ATOMS: atom_id res chain seq x y z
N MET A 1 24.05 13.60 -36.33
CA MET A 1 22.94 13.34 -35.38
C MET A 1 23.56 13.01 -34.03
N ALA A 2 23.40 13.87 -33.03
CA ALA A 2 23.83 13.53 -31.68
C ALA A 2 23.04 12.28 -31.21
N PRO A 3 23.69 11.32 -30.53
CA PRO A 3 22.99 10.14 -30.02
C PRO A 3 21.85 10.62 -29.12
N ARG A 4 20.64 10.14 -29.41
CA ARG A 4 19.43 10.50 -28.68
C ARG A 4 19.65 10.12 -27.22
N LYS A 5 19.79 11.11 -26.34
CA LYS A 5 20.01 10.87 -24.91
C LYS A 5 18.84 10.06 -24.39
N LEU A 6 19.12 8.85 -23.90
CA LEU A 6 18.09 7.98 -23.38
C LEU A 6 17.53 8.60 -22.10
N ASP A 7 16.31 9.09 -22.17
CA ASP A 7 15.58 9.58 -21.01
C ASP A 7 14.76 8.45 -20.39
N LEU A 8 14.92 8.26 -19.08
CA LEU A 8 14.16 7.28 -18.30
C LEU A 8 13.14 7.95 -17.38
N SER A 9 13.06 9.28 -17.34
CA SER A 9 12.12 10.00 -16.49
C SER A 9 10.67 9.55 -16.76
N GLY A 10 9.89 9.40 -15.70
CA GLY A 10 8.53 8.88 -15.73
C GLY A 10 8.41 7.35 -15.82
N ASN A 11 9.49 6.62 -16.13
CA ASN A 11 9.42 5.16 -16.23
C ASN A 11 9.43 4.49 -14.86
N ARG A 12 8.67 3.38 -14.76
CA ARG A 12 8.58 2.54 -13.56
C ARG A 12 9.37 1.24 -13.73
N TYR A 13 10.09 0.86 -12.68
CA TYR A 13 10.88 -0.38 -12.59
C TYR A 13 10.55 -1.06 -11.25
N GLY A 14 9.52 -1.91 -11.26
CA GLY A 14 8.94 -2.51 -10.04
C GLY A 14 8.46 -1.43 -9.06
N ALA A 15 9.10 -1.35 -7.88
CA ALA A 15 8.78 -0.40 -6.83
C ALA A 15 9.47 0.97 -6.98
N LEU A 16 10.22 1.19 -8.07
CA LEU A 16 10.95 2.43 -8.33
C LEU A 16 10.30 3.21 -9.48
N VAL A 17 10.05 4.50 -9.27
CA VAL A 17 9.63 5.45 -10.31
C VAL A 17 10.75 6.43 -10.56
N VAL A 18 11.23 6.53 -11.80
CA VAL A 18 12.28 7.47 -12.16
C VAL A 18 11.70 8.88 -12.22
N VAL A 19 12.17 9.77 -11.35
CA VAL A 19 11.69 11.17 -11.31
C VAL A 19 12.55 12.11 -12.13
N ALA A 20 13.87 11.90 -12.15
CA ALA A 20 14.79 12.76 -12.89
C ALA A 20 16.15 12.08 -13.11
N GLN A 21 16.95 12.64 -14.02
CA GLN A 21 18.37 12.33 -14.10
C GLN A 21 19.09 12.91 -12.86
N ALA A 22 19.93 12.10 -12.20
CA ALA A 22 20.68 12.52 -11.01
C ALA A 22 22.08 13.01 -11.40
N HIS A 23 23.12 12.20 -11.16
CA HIS A 23 24.50 12.51 -11.46
C HIS A 23 25.10 11.50 -12.46
N THR A 24 26.28 11.80 -13.00
CA THR A 24 27.07 10.84 -13.78
C THR A 24 28.31 10.44 -13.00
N HIS A 25 28.73 9.18 -13.16
CA HIS A 25 29.93 8.66 -12.52
C HIS A 25 30.85 8.01 -13.55
N SER A 26 32.13 8.37 -13.51
CA SER A 26 33.17 7.84 -14.40
C SER A 26 33.80 6.60 -13.76
N ARG A 27 33.81 5.48 -14.47
CA ARG A 27 34.41 4.22 -14.00
C ARG A 27 35.90 4.16 -14.31
N PRO A 28 36.69 3.38 -13.55
CA PRO A 28 38.06 3.03 -13.94
C PRO A 28 38.00 2.30 -15.29
N GLY A 29 38.45 2.95 -16.37
CA GLY A 29 38.26 2.51 -17.76
C GLY A 29 37.64 3.54 -18.72
N GLY A 30 37.19 4.70 -18.20
CA GLY A 30 36.70 5.81 -19.03
C GLY A 30 35.19 5.80 -19.31
N ASP A 31 34.49 4.73 -18.94
CA ASP A 31 33.04 4.64 -19.12
C ASP A 31 32.29 5.57 -18.17
N VAL A 32 31.42 6.42 -18.72
CA VAL A 32 30.55 7.32 -17.96
C VAL A 32 29.18 6.69 -17.80
N VAL A 33 28.72 6.55 -16.55
CA VAL A 33 27.39 6.00 -16.24
C VAL A 33 26.48 7.05 -15.65
N THR A 34 25.30 7.18 -16.24
CA THR A 34 24.23 8.05 -15.73
C THR A 34 23.42 7.36 -14.66
N TYR A 35 23.29 8.03 -13.51
CA TYR A 35 22.39 7.68 -12.42
C TYR A 35 21.08 8.43 -12.56
N TRP A 36 20.03 7.77 -12.12
CA TRP A 36 18.65 8.24 -12.18
C TRP A 36 18.10 8.30 -10.77
N ARG A 37 17.53 9.45 -10.41
CA ARG A 37 16.82 9.59 -9.15
C ARG A 37 15.50 8.85 -9.26
N CYS A 38 15.28 7.92 -8.35
CA CYS A 38 14.09 7.10 -8.30
C CYS A 38 13.40 7.28 -6.96
N ASP A 39 12.12 7.56 -6.98
CA ASP A 39 11.28 7.46 -5.80
C ASP A 39 10.80 6.03 -5.68
N CYS A 40 11.06 5.43 -4.53
CA CYS A 40 10.56 4.12 -4.21
C CYS A 40 9.19 4.25 -3.56
N ASP A 41 8.30 3.32 -3.88
CA ASP A 41 6.97 3.28 -3.29
C ASP A 41 7.02 3.20 -1.73
N CYS A 42 8.14 2.76 -1.14
CA CYS A 42 8.33 2.72 0.33
C CYS A 42 8.57 4.12 0.95
N GLY A 43 8.58 5.17 0.13
CA GLY A 43 8.83 6.55 0.53
C GLY A 43 10.31 6.95 0.53
N ARG A 44 11.22 6.07 0.10
CA ARG A 44 12.65 6.38 -0.03
C ARG A 44 13.01 6.79 -1.44
N THR A 45 13.75 7.89 -1.57
CA THR A 45 14.39 8.28 -2.82
C THR A 45 15.81 7.69 -2.90
N VAL A 46 16.17 7.08 -4.03
CA VAL A 46 17.48 6.50 -4.29
C VAL A 46 17.99 6.84 -5.69
N ASP A 47 19.30 6.99 -5.84
CA ASP A 47 19.93 7.17 -7.15
C ASP A 47 20.39 5.81 -7.69
N VAL A 48 19.83 5.37 -8.82
CA VAL A 48 20.10 4.05 -9.42
C VAL A 48 20.78 4.20 -10.79
N PRO A 49 21.84 3.44 -11.08
CA PRO A 49 22.48 3.49 -12.39
C PRO A 49 21.53 2.98 -13.48
N GLY A 50 21.40 3.74 -14.57
CA GLY A 50 20.48 3.43 -15.67
C GLY A 50 20.60 2.01 -16.25
N PRO A 51 21.82 1.46 -16.44
CA PRO A 51 21.99 0.08 -16.87
C PRO A 51 21.36 -0.96 -15.92
N SER A 52 21.36 -0.71 -14.61
CA SER A 52 20.79 -1.66 -13.63
C SER A 52 19.27 -1.66 -13.61
N LEU A 53 18.62 -0.55 -14.01
CA LEU A 53 17.17 -0.50 -14.19
C LEU A 53 16.73 -1.32 -15.41
N ARG A 54 17.52 -1.30 -16.49
CA ARG A 54 17.15 -1.88 -17.80
C ARG A 54 17.71 -3.27 -18.06
N ARG A 55 18.53 -3.83 -17.17
CA ARG A 55 19.14 -5.16 -17.40
C ARG A 55 18.07 -6.24 -17.43
N LYS A 56 18.22 -7.20 -18.35
CA LYS A 56 17.27 -8.32 -18.49
C LYS A 56 17.28 -9.26 -17.28
N ASN A 57 18.45 -9.51 -16.70
CA ASN A 57 18.62 -10.42 -15.59
C ASN A 57 18.78 -9.65 -14.27
N ASN A 58 17.91 -9.93 -13.31
CA ASN A 58 17.90 -9.36 -11.96
C ASN A 58 17.82 -7.81 -11.92
N PRO A 59 16.95 -7.11 -12.67
CA PRO A 59 16.91 -5.64 -12.66
C PRO A 59 16.77 -5.06 -11.25
N THR A 60 17.31 -3.86 -11.03
CA THR A 60 17.06 -3.13 -9.78
C THR A 60 15.62 -2.62 -9.81
N VAL A 61 14.80 -3.18 -8.93
CA VAL A 61 13.36 -2.90 -8.88
C VAL A 61 12.89 -2.41 -7.50
N THR A 62 13.81 -2.18 -6.56
CA THR A 62 13.53 -1.67 -5.21
C THR A 62 14.66 -0.77 -4.72
N CYS A 63 14.43 -0.01 -3.65
CA CYS A 63 15.45 0.89 -3.08
C CYS A 63 16.61 0.20 -2.33
N GLY A 64 16.63 -1.14 -2.28
CA GLY A 64 17.67 -1.90 -1.58
C GLY A 64 17.44 -2.07 -0.07
N ASP A 65 16.38 -1.48 0.50
CA ASP A 65 16.01 -1.72 1.89
C ASP A 65 15.43 -3.13 2.09
N ARG A 66 16.18 -4.01 2.76
CA ARG A 66 15.72 -5.38 3.03
C ARG A 66 14.60 -5.45 4.07
N GLY A 67 14.44 -4.42 4.90
CA GLY A 67 13.33 -4.29 5.85
C GLY A 67 12.04 -3.90 5.15
N ALA A 68 12.10 -2.90 4.27
CA ALA A 68 10.94 -2.43 3.50
C ALA A 68 10.54 -3.37 2.34
N HIS A 69 11.50 -4.16 1.82
CA HIS A 69 11.29 -5.06 0.69
C HIS A 69 11.69 -6.52 1.01
N ARG A 70 11.45 -6.98 2.24
CA ARG A 70 11.76 -8.36 2.64
C ARG A 70 11.04 -9.33 1.69
N SER A 71 11.79 -10.28 1.10
CA SER A 71 11.25 -11.32 0.23
C SER A 71 10.05 -12.00 0.90
N GLY A 72 8.86 -11.80 0.35
CA GLY A 72 7.62 -12.40 0.85
C GLY A 72 6.68 -11.49 1.66
N LYS A 73 7.05 -10.24 1.99
CA LYS A 73 6.08 -9.26 2.52
C LYS A 73 5.57 -8.35 1.40
N ALA A 74 4.25 -8.21 1.31
CA ALA A 74 3.63 -7.24 0.41
C ALA A 74 4.03 -5.82 0.82
N HIS A 75 4.20 -4.96 -0.18
CA HIS A 75 4.66 -3.60 -0.01
C HIS A 75 3.48 -2.67 0.34
N PRO A 76 3.62 -1.74 1.29
CA PRO A 76 2.52 -0.97 1.91
C PRO A 76 1.78 0.04 1.01
N MET A 77 2.22 0.28 -0.24
CA MET A 77 1.49 1.14 -1.19
C MET A 77 1.07 0.46 -2.49
N PHE A 78 1.73 -0.63 -2.87
CA PHE A 78 1.34 -1.44 -4.01
C PHE A 78 1.74 -2.86 -3.65
N GLY A 79 0.80 -3.61 -3.08
CA GLY A 79 0.92 -5.07 -3.00
C GLY A 79 1.33 -5.62 -4.37
N LYS A 80 1.98 -6.80 -4.42
CA LYS A 80 2.38 -7.49 -5.67
C LYS A 80 1.35 -7.18 -6.77
N LEU A 81 1.78 -6.73 -7.96
CA LEU A 81 0.91 -6.52 -9.14
C LEU A 81 -0.22 -7.57 -9.10
N ARG A 82 -1.41 -7.13 -8.69
CA ARG A 82 -2.42 -7.95 -7.99
C ARG A 82 -2.86 -9.15 -8.83
N GLU A 83 -2.77 -9.02 -10.16
CA GLU A 83 -3.20 -10.00 -11.15
C GLU A 83 -2.19 -11.12 -11.43
N GLU A 84 -0.90 -10.91 -11.16
CA GLU A 84 0.17 -11.85 -11.54
C GLU A 84 0.62 -12.77 -10.39
N SER A 85 0.12 -12.52 -9.17
CA SER A 85 0.41 -13.38 -8.02
C SER A 85 -0.54 -14.59 -8.04
N GLY A 86 -0.02 -15.77 -8.42
CA GLY A 86 -0.79 -17.02 -8.55
C GLY A 86 -1.52 -17.53 -7.30
N ASN A 87 -1.54 -16.76 -6.21
CA ASN A 87 -2.27 -17.06 -4.97
C ASN A 87 -3.39 -16.02 -4.69
N TRP A 88 -3.65 -15.08 -5.61
CA TRP A 88 -4.70 -14.07 -5.48
C TRP A 88 -6.07 -14.67 -5.78
N LYS A 89 -6.87 -14.92 -4.73
CA LYS A 89 -8.24 -15.47 -4.86
C LYS A 89 -9.30 -14.48 -5.35
N GLY A 90 -8.90 -13.29 -5.86
CA GLY A 90 -9.84 -12.27 -6.35
C GLY A 90 -10.81 -11.78 -5.28
N ASP A 91 -11.97 -11.29 -5.73
CA ASP A 91 -13.04 -10.74 -4.88
C ASP A 91 -13.97 -11.81 -4.26
N ALA A 92 -13.71 -13.09 -4.54
CA ALA A 92 -14.48 -14.21 -3.99
C ALA A 92 -14.05 -14.63 -2.56
N VAL A 93 -13.42 -13.72 -1.80
CA VAL A 93 -12.99 -14.04 -0.43
C VAL A 93 -14.01 -13.68 0.63
N ALA A 94 -14.00 -14.47 1.69
CA ALA A 94 -14.79 -14.30 2.90
C ALA A 94 -14.16 -13.30 3.88
N TYR A 95 -14.95 -12.87 4.87
CA TYR A 95 -14.58 -11.92 5.92
C TYR A 95 -13.20 -12.19 6.56
N THR A 96 -13.00 -13.40 7.08
CA THR A 96 -11.73 -13.78 7.74
C THR A 96 -10.53 -13.71 6.79
N THR A 97 -10.75 -14.04 5.51
CA THR A 97 -9.71 -13.97 4.48
C THR A 97 -9.42 -12.52 4.09
N ALA A 98 -10.42 -11.65 4.04
CA ALA A 98 -10.21 -10.22 3.87
C ALA A 98 -9.37 -9.63 5.02
N HIS A 99 -9.69 -9.93 6.27
CA HIS A 99 -8.88 -9.50 7.41
C HIS A 99 -7.46 -10.09 7.40
N ALA A 100 -7.28 -11.34 6.94
CA ALA A 100 -5.96 -11.92 6.74
C ALA A 100 -5.16 -11.16 5.66
N ARG A 101 -5.81 -10.69 4.59
CA ARG A 101 -5.19 -9.85 3.56
C ARG A 101 -4.76 -8.50 4.11
N VAL A 102 -5.64 -7.81 4.83
CA VAL A 102 -5.32 -6.54 5.50
C VAL A 102 -4.07 -6.68 6.36
N LYS A 103 -3.99 -7.75 7.16
CA LYS A 103 -2.81 -8.03 7.99
C LYS A 103 -1.57 -8.40 7.17
N ALA A 104 -1.71 -9.09 6.05
CA ALA A 104 -0.59 -9.46 5.20
C ALA A 104 -0.01 -8.24 4.45
N GLU A 105 -0.86 -7.29 4.08
CA GLU A 105 -0.51 -6.07 3.34
C GLU A 105 0.03 -4.98 4.27
N HIS A 106 -0.70 -4.68 5.35
CA HIS A 106 -0.40 -3.57 6.24
C HIS A 106 0.33 -3.97 7.53
N GLY A 107 0.61 -5.26 7.69
CA GLY A 107 1.17 -5.81 8.92
C GLY A 107 0.17 -5.90 10.07
N PRO A 108 0.64 -6.21 11.30
CA PRO A 108 -0.24 -6.24 12.46
C PRO A 108 -0.72 -4.83 12.82
N ALA A 109 -1.99 -4.68 13.20
CA ALA A 109 -2.55 -3.39 13.63
C ALA A 109 -1.76 -2.77 14.80
N SER A 110 -1.16 -3.58 15.67
CA SER A 110 -0.30 -3.12 16.77
C SER A 110 0.98 -2.42 16.35
N GLY A 111 1.37 -2.49 15.08
CA GLY A 111 2.44 -1.67 14.51
C GLY A 111 2.07 -0.19 14.32
N TRP A 112 0.80 0.17 14.53
CA TRP A 112 0.26 1.48 14.21
C TRP A 112 -0.33 2.19 15.44
N ARG A 113 -0.38 3.53 15.38
CA ARG A 113 -1.21 4.32 16.30
C ARG A 113 -2.66 4.30 15.84
N CYS A 114 -3.58 4.42 16.79
CA CYS A 114 -5.01 4.45 16.51
C CYS A 114 -5.36 5.59 15.54
N ALA A 115 -5.99 5.24 14.42
CA ALA A 115 -6.24 6.17 13.32
C ALA A 115 -7.16 7.36 13.68
N CYS A 116 -8.01 7.23 14.70
CA CYS A 116 -8.85 8.33 15.17
C CYS A 116 -8.08 9.48 15.85
N GLY A 117 -6.76 9.37 16.01
CA GLY A 117 -5.94 10.41 16.63
C GLY A 117 -5.89 10.38 18.17
N CYS A 118 -6.57 9.45 18.84
CA CYS A 118 -6.61 9.39 20.31
C CYS A 118 -5.27 9.04 21.00
N GLY A 119 -4.19 8.84 20.25
CA GLY A 119 -2.85 8.55 20.77
C GLY A 119 -2.60 7.11 21.23
N ARG A 120 -3.64 6.31 21.45
CA ARG A 120 -3.52 4.88 21.83
C ARG A 120 -2.86 4.04 20.75
N GLN A 121 -2.19 2.97 21.14
CA GLN A 121 -1.72 1.93 20.21
C GLN A 121 -2.92 1.19 19.63
N ALA A 122 -2.93 0.98 18.32
CA ALA A 122 -3.97 0.19 17.68
C ALA A 122 -3.81 -1.29 18.05
N ALA A 123 -4.90 -2.04 17.96
CA ALA A 123 -4.93 -3.46 18.28
C ALA A 123 -5.59 -4.28 17.17
N GLU A 124 -6.51 -3.66 16.43
CA GLU A 124 -7.36 -4.33 15.47
C GLU A 124 -7.48 -3.52 14.18
N TRP A 125 -7.69 -4.22 13.07
CA TRP A 125 -8.05 -3.62 11.80
C TRP A 125 -9.58 -3.50 11.74
N ALA A 126 -10.07 -2.29 11.52
CA ALA A 126 -11.50 -1.98 11.43
C ALA A 126 -11.85 -1.60 10.00
N TYR A 127 -12.91 -2.19 9.45
CA TYR A 127 -13.46 -1.79 8.16
C TYR A 127 -14.16 -0.44 8.29
N LEU A 128 -13.84 0.53 7.42
CA LEU A 128 -14.30 1.92 7.53
C LEU A 128 -15.66 2.20 6.89
N GLY A 129 -16.27 1.24 6.20
CA GLY A 129 -17.53 1.48 5.47
C GLY A 129 -17.34 2.32 4.19
N THR A 130 -16.10 2.50 3.72
CA THR A 130 -15.76 3.36 2.58
C THR A 130 -15.83 2.67 1.21
N ASP A 131 -16.00 1.35 1.21
CA ASP A 131 -16.12 0.61 -0.05
C ASP A 131 -17.50 0.88 -0.65
N PRO A 132 -17.62 1.33 -1.92
CA PRO A 132 -18.91 1.51 -2.59
C PRO A 132 -19.67 0.19 -2.81
N LYS A 133 -19.01 -0.97 -2.71
CA LYS A 133 -19.59 -2.30 -2.88
C LYS A 133 -19.26 -3.21 -1.67
N PRO A 134 -19.71 -2.83 -0.45
CA PRO A 134 -19.41 -3.61 0.73
C PRO A 134 -20.05 -5.00 0.65
N LYS A 135 -19.36 -5.99 1.20
CA LYS A 135 -19.85 -7.36 1.28
C LYS A 135 -20.36 -7.64 2.69
N VAL A 136 -21.38 -8.48 2.78
CA VAL A 136 -21.92 -8.97 4.06
C VAL A 136 -21.40 -10.38 4.31
N SER A 137 -20.81 -10.63 5.48
CA SER A 137 -20.36 -11.97 5.84
C SER A 137 -21.54 -12.88 6.14
N THR A 138 -21.48 -14.10 5.63
CA THR A 138 -22.47 -15.16 5.87
C THR A 138 -21.97 -16.23 6.86
N HIS A 139 -20.72 -16.15 7.29
CA HIS A 139 -20.11 -17.11 8.22
C HIS A 139 -20.68 -16.95 9.63
N ALA A 140 -20.84 -18.05 10.36
CA ALA A 140 -21.52 -18.05 11.66
C ALA A 140 -20.88 -17.12 12.70
N ASP A 141 -19.57 -16.96 12.67
CA ASP A 141 -18.77 -16.15 13.61
C ASP A 141 -18.79 -14.64 13.31
N SER A 142 -19.17 -14.27 12.09
CA SER A 142 -19.13 -12.89 11.58
C SER A 142 -20.42 -12.52 10.82
N LYS A 143 -21.50 -13.29 11.02
CA LYS A 143 -22.72 -13.19 10.20
C LYS A 143 -23.30 -11.78 10.30
N GLY A 144 -23.49 -11.14 9.14
CA GLY A 144 -24.01 -9.77 9.06
C GLY A 144 -22.93 -8.67 9.15
N SER A 145 -21.68 -9.00 9.49
CA SER A 145 -20.59 -8.02 9.47
C SER A 145 -20.28 -7.58 8.04
N LEU A 146 -20.15 -6.27 7.85
CA LEU A 146 -19.69 -5.68 6.60
C LEU A 146 -18.17 -5.79 6.48
N TYR A 147 -17.69 -6.01 5.25
CA TYR A 147 -16.28 -6.02 4.93
C TYR A 147 -16.02 -5.67 3.46
N SER A 148 -14.79 -5.27 3.16
CA SER A 148 -14.29 -5.15 1.80
C SER A 148 -13.22 -6.19 1.51
N THR A 149 -13.08 -6.59 0.25
CA THR A 149 -11.95 -7.40 -0.22
C THR A 149 -10.69 -6.57 -0.45
N ASP A 150 -10.82 -5.24 -0.50
CA ASP A 150 -9.70 -4.30 -0.65
C ASP A 150 -9.16 -3.85 0.72
N PRO A 151 -7.87 -4.13 1.02
CA PRO A 151 -7.22 -3.64 2.23
C PRO A 151 -7.18 -2.12 2.42
N GLU A 152 -7.40 -1.31 1.39
CA GLU A 152 -7.40 0.16 1.51
C GLU A 152 -8.61 0.70 2.30
N HIS A 153 -9.67 -0.08 2.47
CA HIS A 153 -10.87 0.33 3.21
C HIS A 153 -10.81 0.01 4.71
N TYR A 154 -9.62 -0.25 5.26
CA TYR A 154 -9.42 -0.61 6.66
C TYR A 154 -8.47 0.35 7.35
N ALA A 155 -8.71 0.61 8.64
CA ALA A 155 -7.81 1.41 9.47
C ALA A 155 -7.46 0.71 10.79
N PRO A 156 -6.27 0.97 11.35
CA PRO A 156 -5.87 0.40 12.63
C PRO A 156 -6.51 1.19 13.78
N LEU A 157 -7.32 0.53 14.61
CA LEU A 157 -7.98 1.14 15.77
C LEU A 157 -7.60 0.45 17.08
N ALA A 158 -7.58 1.23 18.16
CA ALA A 158 -7.56 0.69 19.51
C ALA A 158 -8.92 0.05 19.80
N LYS A 159 -8.94 -1.10 20.51
CA LYS A 159 -10.19 -1.83 20.87
C LYS A 159 -11.35 -0.95 21.34
N PRO A 160 -11.18 0.01 22.28
CA PRO A 160 -12.28 0.89 22.70
C PRO A 160 -12.78 1.79 21.56
N CYS A 161 -11.90 2.31 20.71
CA CYS A 161 -12.30 3.09 19.54
C CYS A 161 -13.00 2.24 18.49
N HIS A 162 -12.52 1.02 18.26
CA HIS A 162 -13.12 0.09 17.31
C HIS A 162 -14.56 -0.22 17.72
N ARG A 163 -14.80 -0.56 19.01
CA ARG A 163 -16.16 -0.79 19.53
C ARG A 163 -17.07 0.43 19.36
N SER A 164 -16.59 1.63 19.69
CA SER A 164 -17.36 2.87 19.48
C SER A 164 -17.68 3.10 18.01
N PHE A 165 -16.73 2.78 17.13
CA PHE A 165 -16.87 2.93 15.69
C PHE A 165 -17.84 1.93 15.08
N ASP A 166 -17.86 0.68 15.54
CA ASP A 166 -18.83 -0.33 15.10
C ASP A 166 -20.25 0.03 15.52
N VAL A 167 -20.44 0.51 16.76
CA VAL A 167 -21.73 1.02 17.24
C VAL A 167 -22.19 2.21 16.39
N TRP A 168 -21.28 3.12 16.09
CA TRP A 168 -21.54 4.28 15.24
C TRP A 168 -21.89 3.88 13.81
N GLN A 169 -21.22 2.88 13.23
CA GLN A 169 -21.53 2.35 11.90
C GLN A 169 -22.90 1.68 11.88
N ALA A 170 -23.25 0.89 12.91
CA ALA A 170 -24.55 0.24 13.01
C ALA A 170 -25.72 1.23 13.13
N GLN A 171 -25.47 2.43 13.66
CA GLN A 171 -26.47 3.50 13.76
C GLN A 171 -26.64 4.30 12.46
N ARG A 172 -25.67 4.24 11.53
CA ARG A 172 -25.76 4.94 10.23
C ARG A 172 -26.21 4.00 9.13
N HIS A 173 -27.17 4.45 8.34
CA HIS A 173 -27.63 3.73 7.16
C HIS A 173 -26.45 3.58 6.18
N THR A 174 -26.18 2.35 5.75
CA THR A 174 -25.08 1.98 4.85
C THR A 174 -25.08 2.84 3.58
N GLY A 175 -23.93 3.41 3.22
CA GLY A 175 -23.72 4.04 1.90
C GLY A 175 -23.25 5.51 1.89
N VAL A 176 -23.01 6.12 3.05
CA VAL A 176 -22.43 7.48 3.11
C VAL A 176 -20.91 7.38 3.29
N PRO A 177 -20.08 7.86 2.34
CA PRO A 177 -18.62 7.80 2.46
C PRO A 177 -18.13 8.53 3.71
N ILE A 178 -17.18 7.92 4.44
CA ILE A 178 -16.63 8.49 5.68
C ILE A 178 -16.05 9.90 5.49
N GLY A 179 -15.58 10.23 4.28
CA GLY A 179 -15.10 11.58 3.93
C GLY A 179 -16.19 12.65 4.02
N LEU A 180 -17.43 12.32 3.65
CA LEU A 180 -18.57 13.24 3.79
C LEU A 180 -18.91 13.46 5.27
N VAL A 181 -18.79 12.40 6.06
CA VAL A 181 -19.09 12.44 7.49
C VAL A 181 -18.01 13.17 8.30
N ILE A 182 -16.74 13.03 7.93
CA ILE A 182 -15.63 13.80 8.51
C ILE A 182 -15.79 15.29 8.17
N ALA A 183 -16.21 15.62 6.93
CA ALA A 183 -16.47 17.00 6.53
C ALA A 183 -17.64 17.62 7.34
N GLU A 184 -18.73 16.88 7.53
CA GLU A 184 -19.87 17.33 8.34
C GLU A 184 -19.53 17.49 9.83
N ALA A 185 -18.73 16.58 10.40
CA ALA A 185 -18.33 16.64 11.80
C ALA A 185 -17.28 17.72 12.10
N LEU A 186 -16.52 18.17 11.11
CA LEU A 186 -15.57 19.29 11.23
C LEU A 186 -16.20 20.65 10.89
N ALA A 187 -17.39 20.64 10.27
CA ALA A 187 -18.15 21.85 9.94
C ALA A 187 -19.17 22.26 11.03
N ALA A 188 -19.29 21.48 12.11
CA ALA A 188 -20.11 21.76 13.29
C ALA A 188 -19.22 22.15 14.49
#